data_AF-A0A7Y0B7B9-F1
#
_entry.id   AF-A0A7Y0B7B9-F1
#
_cell.length_a   1.000
_cell.length_b   1.000
_cell.length_c   1.000
_cell.angle_alpha   90.00
_cell.angle_beta   90.00
_cell.angle_gamma   90.00
#
_symmetry.space_group_name_H-M   'P 1'
#
loop_
_entity.id
_entity.type
_entity.pdbx_description
1 polymer ?
#
loop_
_entity_poly.entity_id
_entity_poly.type
_entity_poly.pdbx_seq_one_letter_code
_entity_poly.pdbx_strand_id
1 'polypeptide(L)' 'MLEDVEKTVLRAPFAPAPRGLFTGSPSISPRPPFYVTNRTALITIRRVTAFTAAPSLAGLPGIFTSALRG' A
#
# COMPACT_ATOMS: atom_id res chain seq x y z
N MET A 1 -29.56 -15.65 -5.74
CA MET A 1 -28.19 -16.21 -5.79
C MET A 1 -27.47 -15.47 -6.90
N LEU A 2 -26.15 -15.41 -6.95
CA LEU A 2 -25.47 -14.73 -8.05
C LEU A 2 -25.31 -15.74 -9.20
N GLU A 3 -26.15 -15.62 -10.25
CA GLU A 3 -26.00 -16.38 -11.48
C GLU A 3 -24.80 -15.82 -12.30
N ASP A 4 -24.09 -16.68 -13.05
CA ASP A 4 -22.97 -16.31 -13.96
C ASP A 4 -21.65 -15.80 -13.34
N VAL A 5 -21.29 -16.26 -12.14
CA VAL A 5 -19.97 -15.93 -11.56
C VAL A 5 -18.86 -16.73 -12.24
N GLU A 6 -18.07 -16.07 -13.09
CA GLU A 6 -16.82 -16.63 -13.61
C GLU A 6 -15.69 -16.53 -12.57
N LYS A 7 -14.99 -17.64 -12.35
CA LYS A 7 -13.78 -17.66 -11.51
C LYS A 7 -12.61 -17.07 -12.29
N THR A 8 -12.35 -15.77 -12.13
CA THR A 8 -11.11 -15.16 -12.62
C THR A 8 -9.93 -15.60 -11.74
N VAL A 9 -9.07 -16.48 -12.27
CA VAL A 9 -7.80 -16.83 -11.62
C VAL A 9 -6.70 -15.89 -12.12
N LEU A 10 -6.43 -14.83 -11.38
CA LEU A 10 -5.29 -13.96 -11.66
C LEU A 10 -3.98 -14.62 -11.22
N ARG A 11 -3.08 -14.90 -12.16
CA ARG A 11 -1.70 -15.32 -11.85
C ARG A 11 -0.81 -14.08 -11.79
N ALA A 12 -0.64 -13.55 -10.59
CA ALA A 12 0.36 -12.52 -10.34
C ALA A 12 1.66 -13.15 -9.83
N PRO A 13 2.83 -12.56 -10.14
CA PRO A 13 4.09 -12.99 -9.57
C PRO A 13 4.11 -12.79 -8.05
N PHE A 14 4.22 -13.88 -7.31
CA PHE A 14 4.29 -13.89 -5.82
C PHE A 14 5.68 -13.55 -5.27
N ALA A 15 6.62 -13.17 -6.14
CA ALA A 15 7.97 -12.73 -5.78
C ALA A 15 8.18 -11.26 -6.21
N PRO A 16 7.60 -10.29 -5.47
CA PRO A 16 7.82 -8.87 -5.77
C PRO A 16 9.31 -8.50 -5.63
N ALA A 17 9.72 -7.45 -6.34
CA ALA A 17 11.10 -6.97 -6.30
C ALA A 17 11.51 -6.55 -4.86
N PRO A 18 12.77 -6.81 -4.43
CA PRO A 18 13.87 -7.39 -5.20
C PRO A 18 13.93 -8.93 -5.15
N ARG A 19 13.07 -9.61 -4.38
CA ARG A 19 13.10 -11.09 -4.25
C ARG A 19 12.90 -11.80 -5.60
N GLY A 20 12.12 -11.21 -6.50
CA GLY A 20 11.94 -11.69 -7.87
C GLY A 20 13.26 -11.79 -8.67
N LEU A 21 14.20 -10.85 -8.45
CA LEU A 21 15.49 -10.83 -9.15
C LEU A 21 16.35 -12.06 -8.80
N PHE A 22 16.32 -12.49 -7.54
CA PHE A 22 17.08 -13.66 -7.07
C PHE A 22 16.42 -15.00 -7.40
N THR A 23 15.15 -14.99 -7.83
CA THR A 23 14.35 -16.19 -8.11
C THR A 23 14.07 -16.38 -9.61
N GLY A 24 14.65 -15.54 -10.47
CA GLY A 24 14.45 -15.59 -11.93
C GLY A 24 13.07 -15.14 -12.38
N SER A 25 12.28 -14.53 -11.48
CA SER A 25 10.96 -13.99 -11.84
C SER A 25 11.14 -12.66 -12.57
N PRO A 26 10.62 -12.49 -13.80
CA PRO A 26 10.71 -11.23 -14.55
C PRO A 26 9.82 -10.11 -13.96
N SER A 27 9.27 -10.30 -12.77
CA SER A 27 8.37 -9.35 -12.15
C SER A 27 9.10 -8.21 -11.45
N ILE A 28 8.87 -7.01 -11.95
CA ILE A 28 9.18 -5.74 -11.28
C ILE A 28 7.94 -5.25 -10.49
N SER A 29 6.89 -6.06 -10.36
CA SER A 29 5.69 -5.63 -9.66
C SER A 29 6.06 -5.21 -8.23
N PRO A 30 5.76 -3.96 -7.82
CA PRO A 30 5.96 -3.56 -6.44
C PRO A 30 5.18 -4.51 -5.54
N ARG A 31 5.63 -4.63 -4.29
CA ARG A 31 4.90 -5.39 -3.27
C ARG A 31 3.43 -4.96 -3.30
N PRO A 32 2.47 -5.88 -3.44
CA PRO A 32 1.07 -5.49 -3.53
C PRO A 32 0.67 -4.62 -2.32
N PRO A 33 -0.17 -3.59 -2.49
CA PRO A 33 -0.42 -2.60 -1.44
C PRO A 33 -0.89 -3.21 -0.11
N PHE A 34 -1.67 -4.28 -0.16
CA PHE A 34 -2.17 -5.01 1.01
C PHE A 34 -1.10 -5.80 1.77
N TYR A 35 0.12 -5.94 1.22
CA TYR A 35 1.28 -6.52 1.91
C TYR A 35 2.29 -5.47 2.38
N VAL A 36 2.06 -4.18 2.10
CA VAL A 36 2.93 -3.09 2.56
C VAL A 36 2.53 -2.71 3.98
N THR A 37 3.42 -2.92 4.93
CA THR A 37 3.25 -2.51 6.33
C THR A 37 4.14 -1.32 6.63
N ASN A 38 3.66 -0.40 7.49
CA ASN A 38 4.44 0.74 7.95
C ASN A 38 4.23 0.89 9.46
N ARG A 39 5.31 1.03 10.24
CA ARG A 39 5.24 1.07 11.71
C ARG A 39 4.36 2.22 12.24
N THR A 40 4.26 3.31 11.48
CA THR A 40 3.50 4.51 11.86
C THR A 40 2.13 4.59 11.16
N ALA A 41 1.70 3.55 10.44
CA ALA A 41 0.48 3.57 9.61
C ALA A 41 -0.76 4.11 10.34
N LEU A 42 -0.99 3.69 11.59
CA LEU A 42 -2.11 4.16 12.41
C LEU A 42 -2.08 5.68 12.61
N ILE A 43 -0.91 6.22 13.00
CA ILE A 43 -0.73 7.65 13.25
C ILE A 43 -0.88 8.43 11.94
N THR A 44 -0.30 7.92 10.85
CA THR A 44 -0.41 8.52 9.52
C THR A 44 -1.88 8.63 9.10
N ILE A 45 -2.66 7.54 9.22
CA ILE A 45 -4.09 7.54 8.89
C ILE A 45 -4.85 8.53 9.77
N ARG A 46 -4.62 8.57 11.09
CA ARG A 46 -5.26 9.56 11.97
C ARG A 46 -5.00 11.01 11.52
N ARG A 47 -3.75 11.33 11.13
CA ARG A 47 -3.39 12.66 10.63
C ARG A 47 -4.05 12.98 9.31
N VAL A 48 -4.10 12.03 8.38
CA VAL A 48 -4.81 12.18 7.10
C VAL A 48 -6.30 12.39 7.34
N THR A 49 -6.94 11.59 8.19
CA THR A 49 -8.37 11.75 8.53
C THR A 49 -8.66 13.13 9.13
N ALA A 50 -7.85 13.59 10.08
CA ALA A 50 -7.97 14.93 10.64
C ALA A 50 -7.82 16.03 9.58
N PHE A 51 -6.84 15.87 8.67
CA PHE A 51 -6.65 16.80 7.55
C PHE A 51 -7.84 16.79 6.58
N THR A 52 -8.44 15.63 6.28
CA THR A 52 -9.63 15.56 5.42
C THR A 52 -10.85 16.23 6.06
N ALA A 53 -10.94 16.23 7.39
CA ALA A 53 -12.00 16.94 8.11
C ALA A 53 -11.75 18.45 8.17
N ALA A 54 -10.49 18.88 8.30
CA ALA A 54 -10.08 20.29 8.39
C ALA A 54 -8.77 20.53 7.61
N PRO A 55 -8.84 20.80 6.30
CA PRO A 55 -7.65 20.90 5.46
C PRO A 55 -6.82 22.13 5.84
N SER A 56 -5.52 21.90 6.06
CA SER A 56 -4.57 22.98 6.37
C SER A 56 -3.16 22.63 5.88
N LEU A 57 -2.48 23.60 5.25
CA LEU A 57 -1.10 23.41 4.79
C LEU A 57 -0.14 23.06 5.94
N ALA A 58 -0.39 23.61 7.13
CA ALA A 58 0.38 23.33 8.33
C ALA A 58 0.27 21.86 8.81
N GLY A 59 -0.79 21.14 8.44
CA GLY A 59 -0.96 19.71 8.77
C GLY A 59 -0.13 18.77 7.89
N LEU A 60 0.28 19.21 6.69
CA LEU A 60 0.98 18.39 5.72
C LEU A 60 2.34 17.88 6.22
N PRO A 61 3.24 18.72 6.81
CA PRO A 61 4.52 18.23 7.32
C PRO A 61 4.37 17.09 8.34
N GLY A 62 3.33 17.13 9.18
CA GLY A 62 3.03 16.05 10.12
C GLY A 62 2.67 14.75 9.42
N ILE A 63 1.88 14.80 8.35
CA ILE A 63 1.53 13.61 7.57
C ILE A 63 2.79 13.01 6.93
N PHE A 64 3.59 13.83 6.25
CA PHE A 64 4.82 13.37 5.56
C PHE A 64 5.86 12.80 6.53
N THR A 65 6.11 13.48 7.64
CA THR A 65 7.07 12.99 8.66
C THR A 65 6.64 11.66 9.26
N SER A 66 5.33 11.44 9.46
CA SER A 66 4.81 10.15 9.93
C SER A 66 4.99 9.08 8.85
N ALA A 67 4.56 9.35 7.62
CA ALA A 67 4.58 8.38 6.52
C ALA A 67 6.00 7.90 6.17
N LEU A 68 6.99 8.80 6.20
CA LEU A 68 8.38 8.50 5.81
C LEU A 68 9.22 7.87 6.93
N ARG A 69 8.74 7.88 8.19
CA ARG A 69 9.50 7.39 9.35
C ARG A 69 9.44 5.86 9.55
N GLY A 70 8.39 5.20 9.04
CA GLY A 70 8.02 3.83 9.41
C GLY A 70 8.07 2.81 8.29
#